data_AF-A0A6M2D1W5-F1
#
_entry.id   AF-A0A6M2D1W5-F1
#
_cell.length_a   1.000
_cell.length_b   1.000
_cell.length_c   1.000
_cell.angle_alpha   90.00
_cell.angle_beta   90.00
_cell.angle_gamma   90.00
#
_symmetry.space_group_name_H-M   'P 1'
#
loop_
_entity.id
_entity.type
_entity.pdbx_description
1 polymer ?
#
loop_
_entity_poly.entity_id
_entity_poly.type
_entity_poly.pdbx_seq_one_letter_code
_entity_poly.pdbx_strand_id
1 'polypeptide(L)'
;AGTASHAALLARINALERQLTIAKAKARVKEREHKKLMLHLSSYINEDKFTSLHRSPRGTVWSKETLTKALKIRLSCGSRGYDMVKELGQPLPSQR
;
A
#
# COMPACT_ATOMS: atom_id res chain seq x y z
N ALA A 1 -7.54 -32.38 -44.65
CA ALA A 1 -7.33 -31.01 -44.12
C ALA A 1 -7.91 -30.79 -42.71
N GLY A 2 -9.12 -31.29 -42.37
CA GLY A 2 -9.79 -30.98 -41.10
C GLY A 2 -9.17 -31.54 -39.80
N THR A 3 -8.48 -32.69 -39.85
CA THR A 3 -7.88 -33.33 -38.67
C THR A 3 -6.67 -32.57 -38.11
N ALA A 4 -5.84 -31.99 -38.99
CA ALA A 4 -4.70 -31.16 -38.60
C ALA A 4 -5.13 -29.85 -37.91
N SER A 5 -6.26 -29.28 -38.33
CA SER A 5 -6.84 -28.08 -37.70
C SER A 5 -7.39 -28.38 -36.30
N HIS A 6 -8.00 -29.55 -36.11
CA HIS A 6 -8.52 -29.97 -34.80
C HIS A 6 -7.38 -30.22 -33.80
N ALA A 7 -6.30 -30.89 -34.22
CA ALA A 7 -5.13 -31.11 -33.37
C ALA A 7 -4.45 -29.78 -32.95
N ALA A 8 -4.37 -28.81 -33.86
CA ALA A 8 -3.82 -27.49 -33.56
C ALA A 8 -4.66 -26.72 -32.53
N LEU A 9 -6.00 -26.81 -32.61
CA LEU A 9 -6.90 -26.22 -31.64
C LEU A 9 -6.75 -26.85 -30.25
N LEU A 10 -6.66 -28.17 -30.16
CA LEU A 10 -6.42 -28.87 -28.89
C LEU A 10 -5.07 -28.49 -28.26
N ALA A 11 -4.01 -28.38 -29.06
CA ALA A 11 -2.71 -27.92 -28.58
C ALA A 11 -2.78 -26.48 -28.03
N ARG A 12 -3.56 -25.60 -28.69
CA ARG A 12 -3.78 -24.23 -28.24
C ARG A 12 -4.57 -24.16 -26.93
N ILE A 13 -5.63 -24.95 -26.80
CA ILE A 13 -6.43 -25.05 -25.56
C ILE A 13 -5.53 -25.47 -24.39
N ASN A 14 -4.77 -26.56 -24.56
CA ASN A 14 -3.85 -27.03 -23.53
C ASN A 14 -2.78 -25.98 -23.16
N ALA A 15 -2.26 -25.24 -24.14
CA ALA A 15 -1.31 -24.17 -23.88
C ALA A 15 -1.92 -23.01 -23.08
N LEU A 16 -3.15 -22.62 -23.40
CA LEU A 16 -3.88 -21.56 -22.70
C LEU A 16 -4.25 -21.99 -21.27
N GLU A 17 -4.65 -23.24 -21.06
CA GLU A 17 -4.92 -23.79 -19.72
C GLU A 17 -3.69 -23.76 -18.82
N ARG A 18 -2.52 -24.12 -19.38
CA ARG A 18 -1.24 -24.01 -18.68
C ARG A 18 -0.91 -22.56 -18.32
N GLN A 19 -1.04 -21.64 -19.28
CA GLN A 19 -0.80 -20.21 -19.04
C GLN A 19 -1.73 -19.66 -17.96
N LEU A 20 -3.01 -20.02 -18.00
CA LEU A 20 -4.01 -19.61 -17.01
C LEU A 20 -3.67 -20.14 -15.62
N THR A 21 -3.21 -21.39 -15.53
CA THR A 21 -2.78 -22.00 -14.27
C THR A 21 -1.58 -21.25 -13.67
N ILE A 22 -0.57 -20.94 -14.49
CA ILE A 22 0.61 -20.17 -14.07
C ILE A 22 0.22 -18.75 -13.65
N ALA A 23 -0.63 -18.07 -14.41
CA ALA A 23 -1.10 -16.72 -14.11
C ALA A 23 -1.86 -16.67 -12.78
N LYS A 24 -2.76 -17.64 -12.55
CA LYS A 24 -3.48 -17.78 -11.27
C LYS A 24 -2.53 -18.01 -10.10
N ALA A 25 -1.50 -18.84 -10.27
CA ALA A 25 -0.49 -19.06 -9.22
C ALA A 25 0.28 -17.76 -8.89
N LYS A 26 0.73 -17.02 -9.92
CA LYS A 26 1.41 -15.73 -9.73
C LYS A 26 0.52 -14.70 -9.03
N ALA A 27 -0.75 -14.59 -9.45
CA ALA A 27 -1.71 -13.68 -8.82
C ALA A 27 -1.91 -14.02 -7.33
N ARG A 28 -2.02 -15.30 -6.97
CA ARG A 28 -2.13 -15.73 -5.58
C ARG A 28 -0.90 -15.37 -4.73
N VAL A 29 0.30 -15.48 -5.29
CA VAL A 29 1.53 -15.06 -4.60
C VAL A 29 1.50 -13.56 -4.37
N LYS A 30 1.19 -12.77 -5.40
CA LYS A 30 1.12 -11.31 -5.31
C LYS A 30 0.06 -10.84 -4.31
N GLU A 31 -1.10 -11.49 -4.29
CA GLU A 31 -2.17 -11.20 -3.34
C GLU A 31 -1.73 -11.47 -1.89
N ARG A 32 -0.98 -12.55 -1.66
CA ARG A 32 -0.43 -12.87 -0.34
C ARG A 32 0.63 -11.85 0.09
N GLU A 33 1.53 -11.48 -0.82
CA GLU A 33 2.53 -10.44 -0.57
C GLU A 33 1.87 -9.10 -0.24
N HIS A 34 0.84 -8.72 -1.01
CA HIS A 34 0.07 -7.49 -0.79
C HIS A 34 -0.61 -7.52 0.58
N LYS A 35 -1.34 -8.59 0.92
CA LYS A 35 -1.99 -8.72 2.23
C LYS A 35 -0.98 -8.67 3.36
N LYS A 36 0.15 -9.36 3.22
CA LYS A 36 1.22 -9.33 4.22
C LYS A 36 1.75 -7.91 4.38
N LEU A 37 2.04 -7.21 3.28
CA LEU A 37 2.52 -5.83 3.32
C LEU A 37 1.49 -4.93 4.00
N MET A 38 0.21 -5.01 3.63
CA MET A 38 -0.87 -4.21 4.22
C MET A 38 -1.07 -4.47 5.70
N LEU A 39 -0.93 -5.71 6.18
CA LEU A 39 -1.00 -6.03 7.62
C LEU A 39 0.16 -5.41 8.42
N HIS A 40 1.38 -5.42 7.88
CA HIS A 40 2.52 -4.75 8.53
C HIS A 40 2.41 -3.23 8.41
N LEU A 41 1.83 -2.76 7.31
CA LEU A 41 1.65 -1.34 7.08
C LEU A 41 0.57 -0.79 8.00
N SER A 42 -0.57 -1.48 8.18
CA SER A 42 -1.67 -1.01 9.04
C SER A 42 -1.27 -0.89 10.51
N SER A 43 -0.32 -1.71 10.99
CA SER A 43 0.22 -1.55 12.35
C SER A 43 1.21 -0.38 12.48
N TYR A 44 1.80 0.09 11.37
CA TYR A 44 2.76 1.19 11.32
C TYR A 44 2.15 2.54 10.88
N ILE A 45 1.06 2.47 10.12
CA ILE A 45 0.39 3.56 9.42
C ILE A 45 -1.01 3.71 10.01
N ASN A 46 -1.14 4.60 11.00
CA ASN A 46 -2.46 5.10 11.40
C ASN A 46 -3.19 5.69 10.17
N GLU A 47 -4.52 5.60 10.12
CA GLU A 47 -5.35 6.04 8.98
C GLU A 47 -5.01 7.44 8.45
N ASP A 48 -4.58 8.34 9.33
CA ASP A 48 -4.19 9.71 8.96
C ASP A 48 -2.97 9.77 8.04
N LYS A 49 -2.06 8.81 8.15
CA LYS A 49 -0.87 8.73 7.29
C LYS A 49 -1.28 8.46 5.84
N PHE A 50 -2.24 7.56 5.62
CA PHE A 50 -2.77 7.26 4.28
C PHE A 50 -3.49 8.47 3.70
N THR A 51 -4.27 9.18 4.52
CA THR A 51 -4.96 10.40 4.12
C THR A 51 -3.97 11.51 3.75
N SER A 52 -2.87 11.65 4.49
CA SER A 52 -1.81 12.63 4.19
C SER A 52 -1.01 12.31 2.93
N LEU A 53 -0.93 11.03 2.53
CA LEU A 53 -0.29 10.61 1.28
C LEU A 53 -1.19 10.87 0.06
N HIS A 54 -2.52 10.76 0.23
CA HIS A 54 -3.49 10.92 -0.85
C HIS A 54 -4.03 12.34 -1.03
N ARG A 55 -3.94 13.21 -0.02
CA ARG A 55 -4.49 14.57 -0.05
C ARG A 55 -3.44 15.62 0.27
N SER A 56 -3.62 16.80 -0.34
CA SER A 56 -2.87 18.00 0.03
C SER A 56 -2.98 18.22 1.56
N PRO A 57 -1.88 18.57 2.26
CA PRO A 57 -1.88 18.79 3.71
C PRO A 57 -2.90 19.85 4.18
N ARG A 58 -3.39 20.70 3.27
CA ARG A 58 -4.42 21.70 3.56
C ARG A 58 -5.80 21.04 3.65
N GLY A 59 -6.36 21.00 4.87
CA GLY A 59 -7.72 20.54 5.13
C GLY A 59 -7.82 19.07 5.60
N THR A 60 -6.70 18.38 5.82
CA THR A 60 -6.73 17.04 6.43
C THR A 60 -7.15 17.12 7.89
N VAL A 61 -8.23 16.43 8.23
CA VAL A 61 -8.65 16.21 9.61
C VAL A 61 -7.74 15.11 10.18
N TRP A 62 -7.03 15.43 11.26
CA TRP A 62 -6.15 14.50 11.95
C TRP A 62 -6.93 13.79 13.06
N SER A 63 -6.77 12.47 13.18
CA SER A 63 -7.31 11.73 14.31
C SER A 63 -6.72 12.23 15.63
N LYS A 64 -7.46 11.98 16.71
CA LYS A 64 -7.01 12.29 18.09
C LYS A 64 -5.69 11.62 18.42
N GLU A 65 -5.44 10.42 17.90
CA GLU A 65 -4.20 9.69 18.15
C GLU A 65 -3.00 10.41 17.52
N THR A 66 -3.11 10.84 16.27
CA THR A 66 -2.05 11.58 15.59
C THR A 66 -1.82 12.95 16.22
N LEU A 67 -2.88 13.66 16.62
CA LEU A 67 -2.75 14.92 17.37
C LEU A 67 -2.01 14.71 18.70
N THR A 68 -2.34 13.65 19.44
CA THR A 68 -1.68 13.32 20.71
C THR A 68 -0.20 13.00 20.49
N LYS A 69 0.13 12.24 19.44
CA LYS A 69 1.51 11.90 19.08
C LYS A 69 2.31 13.12 18.65
N ALA A 70 1.71 13.99 17.83
CA ALA A 70 2.29 15.25 17.39
C ALA A 70 2.60 16.15 18.60
N LEU A 71 1.66 16.28 19.54
CA LEU A 71 1.86 17.07 20.75
C LEU A 71 3.01 16.53 21.60
N LYS A 72 3.09 15.21 21.81
CA LYS A 72 4.21 14.57 22.53
C LYS A 72 5.55 14.90 21.89
N ILE A 73 5.68 14.72 20.57
CA ILE A 73 6.91 15.04 19.83
C ILE A 73 7.28 16.52 19.99
N ARG A 74 6.28 17.41 19.86
CA ARG A 74 6.48 18.86 19.97
C ARG A 74 6.99 19.27 21.34
N LEU A 75 6.41 18.69 22.39
CA LEU A 75 6.80 18.95 23.78
C LEU A 75 8.16 18.35 24.14
N SER A 76 8.50 17.19 23.58
CA SER A 76 9.77 16.51 23.85
C SER A 76 10.97 17.13 23.13
N CYS A 77 10.80 17.57 21.88
CA CYS A 77 11.92 17.97 21.02
C CYS A 77 11.84 19.42 20.51
N GLY A 78 10.83 20.18 20.91
CA GLY A 78 10.63 21.56 20.46
C GLY A 78 10.29 21.67 18.96
N SER A 79 10.33 22.89 18.43
CA SER A 79 9.83 23.20 17.08
C SER A 79 10.73 22.56 16.01
N ARG A 80 12.05 22.72 16.19
CA ARG A 80 13.05 22.21 15.23
C ARG A 80 13.04 20.69 15.18
N GLY A 81 12.95 20.02 16.33
CA GLY A 81 12.86 18.56 16.38
C GLY A 81 11.57 18.05 15.74
N TYR A 82 10.46 18.75 15.96
CA TYR A 82 9.19 18.42 15.30
C TYR A 82 9.27 18.54 13.77
N ASP A 83 9.89 19.61 13.25
CA ASP A 83 10.05 19.81 11.80
C ASP A 83 11.00 18.77 11.18
N MET A 84 12.09 18.42 11.86
CA MET A 84 12.98 17.34 11.45
C MET A 84 12.21 16.01 11.33
N VAL A 85 11.34 15.68 12.29
CA VAL A 85 10.53 14.45 12.22
C VAL A 85 9.56 14.46 11.04
N LYS A 86 9.03 15.63 10.66
CA LYS A 86 8.24 15.78 9.43
C LYS A 86 9.08 15.59 8.17
N GLU A 87 10.28 16.16 8.12
CA GLU A 87 11.21 16.00 6.99
C GLU A 87 11.62 14.54 6.79
N LEU A 88 11.73 13.77 7.88
CA LEU A 88 11.92 12.31 7.83
C LEU A 88 10.69 11.52 7.33
N GLY A 89 9.62 12.22 6.93
CA GLY A 89 8.46 11.63 6.30
C GLY A 89 7.35 11.21 7.27
N GLN A 90 7.38 11.65 8.54
CA GLN A 90 6.23 11.40 9.40
C GLN A 90 5.07 12.35 9.09
N PRO A 91 3.85 11.82 8.93
CA PRO A 91 2.68 12.61 8.69
C PRO A 91 2.21 13.20 10.01
N LEU A 92 2.67 14.41 10.24
CA LEU A 92 2.30 15.22 11.39
C LEU A 92 1.60 16.50 10.89
N PRO A 93 0.65 17.04 11.66
CA PRO A 93 0.00 18.30 11.33
C PRO A 93 1.01 19.44 11.19
N SER A 94 0.62 20.47 10.43
CA SER A 94 1.32 21.76 10.48
C SER A 94 1.33 22.30 11.90
N GLN A 95 2.46 22.86 12.34
CA GLN A 95 2.48 23.67 13.54
C GLN A 95 1.54 24.87 13.32
N ARG A 96 0.78 25.25 14.34
CA ARG A 96 -0.06 26.45 14.37
C ARG A 96 0.36 27.32 15.54
#